data_AF-A0A957EDH7-F1
#
_entry.id   AF-A0A957EDH7-F1
#
_cell.length_a   1.000
_cell.length_b   1.000
_cell.length_c   1.000
_cell.angle_alpha   90.00
_cell.angle_beta   90.00
_cell.angle_gamma   90.00
#
_symmetry.space_group_name_H-M   'P 1'
#
loop_
_entity.id
_entity.type
_entity.pdbx_description
1 polymer ?
#
loop_
_entity_poly.entity_id
_entity_poly.type
_entity_poly.pdbx_seq_one_letter_code
_entity_poly.pdbx_strand_id
1 'polypeptide(L)'
;FTAFNGAALDPSVRIFGPNSTVAQAVEPEYIAVSADSSTAWVTLQENNAVAVIDINAGMVTGIVGLGFKDHALAENPLDASNEDGPGGAGAINIANWPVYGMYLPDSIATYEAGGSVYLVTANEGDSRDYDGFSEEERVKDLTLDPTAFPFSDTLQLDENLGRLKVTNTLGDTDSDGDYDELYAFGARSFTIWDANGNLVWDSA
;
A
#
# COMPACT_ATOMS: atom_id res chain seq x y z
N PHE A 1 8.76 -6.16 18.71
CA PHE A 1 7.43 -6.29 18.11
C PHE A 1 6.42 -7.14 18.89
N THR A 2 6.81 -8.08 19.77
CA THR A 2 5.84 -8.94 20.49
C THR A 2 4.80 -8.18 21.33
N ALA A 3 5.11 -6.95 21.75
CA ALA A 3 4.17 -6.05 22.44
C ALA A 3 2.90 -5.74 21.64
N PHE A 4 2.92 -5.89 20.31
CA PHE A 4 1.78 -5.66 19.42
C PHE A 4 1.03 -6.95 19.07
N ASN A 5 1.46 -8.11 19.55
CA ASN A 5 0.72 -9.34 19.35
C ASN A 5 -0.64 -9.26 20.07
N GLY A 6 -1.74 -9.37 19.31
CA GLY A 6 -3.11 -9.23 19.84
C GLY A 6 -3.56 -7.79 20.08
N ALA A 7 -2.75 -6.80 19.70
CA ALA A 7 -3.19 -5.41 19.67
C ALA A 7 -4.16 -5.20 18.48
N ALA A 8 -5.14 -4.33 18.67
CA ALA A 8 -5.89 -3.78 17.54
C ALA A 8 -4.99 -2.80 16.79
N LEU A 9 -4.70 -3.10 15.53
CA LEU A 9 -3.97 -2.22 14.63
C LEU A 9 -4.95 -1.40 13.79
N ASP A 10 -4.45 -0.34 13.17
CA ASP A 10 -5.21 0.36 12.14
C ASP A 10 -5.58 -0.63 11.01
N PRO A 11 -6.82 -0.63 10.49
CA PRO A 11 -7.26 -1.56 9.45
C PRO A 11 -6.43 -1.51 8.15
N SER A 12 -5.72 -0.41 7.89
CA SER A 12 -4.82 -0.29 6.74
C SER A 12 -3.47 -0.98 6.93
N VAL A 13 -3.15 -1.44 8.16
CA VAL A 13 -1.96 -2.26 8.42
C VAL A 13 -2.23 -3.68 7.98
N ARG A 14 -1.52 -4.11 6.95
CA ARG A 14 -1.69 -5.43 6.35
C ARG A 14 -0.97 -6.49 7.17
N ILE A 15 -1.72 -7.40 7.78
CA ILE A 15 -1.19 -8.58 8.49
C ILE A 15 -1.80 -9.82 7.84
N PHE A 16 -1.00 -10.55 7.07
CA PHE A 16 -1.45 -11.70 6.29
C PHE A 16 -0.37 -12.78 6.21
N GLY A 17 -0.73 -13.93 5.65
CA GLY A 17 0.08 -15.15 5.64
C GLY A 17 -0.33 -16.15 6.73
N PRO A 18 0.13 -17.41 6.63
CA PRO A 18 -0.40 -18.50 7.45
C PRO A 18 0.03 -18.41 8.92
N ASN A 19 -0.95 -18.27 9.83
CA ASN A 19 -0.81 -18.39 11.28
C ASN A 19 0.29 -17.51 11.91
N SER A 20 0.48 -16.28 11.42
CA SER A 20 1.47 -15.36 11.92
C SER A 20 0.91 -14.46 13.04
N THR A 21 1.68 -14.29 14.11
CA THR A 21 1.48 -13.15 15.01
C THR A 21 1.97 -11.86 14.34
N VAL A 22 1.54 -10.69 14.80
CA VAL A 22 2.03 -9.39 14.29
C VAL A 22 3.56 -9.37 14.24
N ALA A 23 4.24 -9.79 15.31
CA ALA A 23 5.69 -9.82 15.38
C ALA A 23 6.38 -10.77 14.38
N GLN A 24 5.65 -11.73 13.82
CA GLN A 24 6.15 -12.64 12.78
C GLN A 24 5.78 -12.18 11.37
N ALA A 25 4.73 -11.35 11.25
CA ALA A 25 4.17 -10.90 9.97
C ALA A 25 4.77 -9.58 9.48
N VAL A 26 5.29 -8.76 10.40
CA VAL A 26 5.91 -7.48 10.05
C VAL A 26 7.29 -7.67 9.45
N GLU A 27 7.56 -6.97 8.36
CA GLU A 27 8.79 -7.10 7.56
C GLU A 27 9.48 -5.72 7.48
N PRO A 28 10.44 -5.42 8.38
CA PRO A 28 11.18 -4.16 8.37
C PRO A 28 12.15 -4.02 7.19
N GLU A 29 12.17 -2.86 6.54
CA GLU A 29 13.02 -2.62 5.36
C GLU A 29 14.04 -1.48 5.55
N TYR A 30 13.60 -0.21 5.60
CA TYR A 30 14.46 0.95 5.84
C TYR A 30 14.21 1.62 7.19
N ILE A 31 15.16 2.45 7.62
CA ILE A 31 15.09 3.25 8.83
C ILE A 31 15.48 4.70 8.57
N ALA A 32 14.71 5.63 9.12
CA ALA A 32 15.07 7.04 9.25
C ALA A 32 15.13 7.42 10.73
N VAL A 33 16.04 8.33 11.08
CA VAL A 33 16.32 8.72 12.48
C VAL A 33 16.10 10.23 12.62
N SER A 34 15.51 10.67 13.73
CA SER A 34 15.35 12.09 14.05
C SER A 34 16.71 12.76 14.25
N ALA A 35 16.80 14.08 14.02
CA ALA A 35 18.07 14.81 14.14
C ALA A 35 18.67 14.76 15.56
N ASP A 36 17.82 14.66 16.58
CA ASP A 36 18.20 14.52 17.99
C ASP A 36 18.54 13.06 18.39
N SER A 37 18.43 12.10 17.46
CA SER A 37 18.66 10.66 17.67
C SER A 37 17.79 10.02 18.76
N SER A 38 16.62 10.61 19.07
CA SER A 38 15.70 10.07 20.08
C SER A 38 14.64 9.15 19.49
N THR A 39 14.24 9.37 18.23
CA THR A 39 13.18 8.64 17.55
C THR A 39 13.68 8.06 16.23
N ALA A 40 13.26 6.84 15.91
CA ALA A 40 13.42 6.27 14.58
C ALA A 40 12.07 5.82 14.00
N TRP A 41 11.98 5.85 12.68
CA TRP A 41 10.87 5.35 11.89
C TRP A 41 11.38 4.25 10.97
N VAL A 42 10.72 3.11 10.98
CA VAL A 42 11.10 1.94 10.20
C VAL A 42 9.95 1.57 9.27
N THR A 43 10.20 1.51 7.97
CA THR A 43 9.19 1.08 7.00
C THR A 43 8.89 -0.40 7.16
N LEU A 44 7.61 -0.74 7.04
CA LEU A 44 7.09 -2.11 7.00
C LEU A 44 6.34 -2.25 5.67
N GLN A 45 7.10 -2.43 4.58
CA GLN A 45 6.62 -2.27 3.21
C GLN A 45 5.36 -3.10 2.95
N GLU A 46 5.45 -4.42 3.07
CA GLU A 46 4.34 -5.35 2.80
C GLU A 46 3.16 -5.14 3.75
N ASN A 47 3.41 -4.51 4.91
CA ASN A 47 2.38 -4.20 5.90
C ASN A 47 1.70 -2.86 5.66
N ASN A 48 2.12 -2.08 4.64
CA ASN A 48 1.62 -0.74 4.36
C ASN A 48 1.69 0.20 5.58
N ALA A 49 2.80 0.13 6.33
CA ALA A 49 2.91 0.75 7.64
C ALA A 49 4.32 1.28 7.94
N VAL A 50 4.42 2.08 9.01
CA VAL A 50 5.68 2.53 9.61
C VAL A 50 5.68 2.20 11.10
N ALA A 51 6.74 1.56 11.58
CA ALA A 51 6.99 1.36 13.00
C ALA A 51 7.75 2.56 13.59
N VAL A 52 7.31 3.05 14.75
CA VAL A 52 7.96 4.14 15.48
C VAL A 52 8.76 3.55 16.65
N ILE A 53 9.99 3.99 16.82
CA ILE A 53 10.94 3.50 17.81
C ILE A 53 11.42 4.64 18.70
N ASP A 54 11.27 4.48 20.02
CA ASP A 54 12.04 5.24 20.99
C ASP A 54 13.43 4.60 21.12
N ILE A 55 14.45 5.31 20.62
CA ILE A 55 15.83 4.82 20.56
C ILE A 55 16.42 4.71 21.96
N ASN A 56 16.12 5.66 22.85
CA ASN A 56 16.67 5.69 24.20
C ASN A 56 16.11 4.53 25.04
N ALA A 57 14.82 4.23 24.88
CA ALA A 57 14.17 3.09 25.53
C ALA A 57 14.49 1.76 24.84
N GLY A 58 14.92 1.78 23.56
CA GLY A 58 15.11 0.59 22.76
C GLY A 58 13.80 -0.14 22.47
N MET A 59 12.71 0.61 22.26
CA MET A 59 11.35 0.08 22.18
C MET A 59 10.62 0.58 20.94
N VAL A 60 9.91 -0.33 20.27
CA VAL A 60 8.88 0.05 19.29
C VAL A 60 7.67 0.58 20.07
N THR A 61 7.29 1.83 19.82
CA THR A 61 6.22 2.54 20.51
C THR A 61 4.91 2.58 19.73
N GLY A 62 4.95 2.36 18.41
CA GLY A 62 3.76 2.27 17.57
C GLY A 62 3.99 1.59 16.24
N ILE A 63 2.90 1.14 15.62
CA ILE A 63 2.82 0.75 14.21
C ILE A 63 1.70 1.61 13.63
N VAL A 64 2.03 2.42 12.63
CA VAL A 64 1.11 3.37 12.00
C VAL A 64 0.80 2.90 10.59
N GLY A 65 -0.48 2.61 10.32
CA GLY A 65 -0.95 2.31 8.96
C GLY A 65 -1.02 3.58 8.12
N LEU A 66 -0.75 3.44 6.82
CA LEU A 66 -0.62 4.58 5.90
C LEU A 66 -1.89 4.87 5.10
N GLY A 67 -2.96 4.09 5.33
CA GLY A 67 -4.18 4.18 4.53
C GLY A 67 -3.94 3.76 3.08
N PHE A 68 -4.81 4.20 2.19
CA PHE A 68 -4.76 3.87 0.77
C PHE A 68 -5.02 5.11 -0.09
N LYS A 69 -4.41 5.18 -1.27
CA LYS A 69 -4.62 6.24 -2.25
C LYS A 69 -5.80 5.88 -3.16
N ASP A 70 -6.83 6.71 -3.21
CA ASP A 70 -7.99 6.46 -4.08
C ASP A 70 -7.72 6.99 -5.50
N HIS A 71 -7.58 6.09 -6.48
CA HIS A 71 -7.36 6.44 -7.89
C HIS A 71 -8.65 6.82 -8.64
N ALA A 72 -9.82 6.75 -8.00
CA ALA A 72 -11.06 7.27 -8.57
C ALA A 72 -11.16 8.79 -8.45
N LEU A 73 -10.38 9.40 -7.56
CA LEU A 73 -10.31 10.85 -7.37
C LEU A 73 -9.50 11.53 -8.48
N ALA A 74 -10.00 12.67 -8.97
CA ALA A 74 -9.45 13.38 -10.13
C ALA A 74 -7.96 13.74 -10.00
N GLU A 75 -7.47 13.94 -8.79
CA GLU A 75 -6.08 14.25 -8.46
C GLU A 75 -5.13 13.05 -8.51
N ASN A 76 -5.64 11.81 -8.53
CA ASN A 76 -4.87 10.58 -8.43
C ASN A 76 -5.02 9.66 -9.67
N PRO A 77 -4.94 10.18 -10.92
CA PRO A 77 -5.11 9.31 -12.07
C PRO A 77 -3.92 8.37 -12.23
N LEU A 78 -4.16 7.25 -12.90
CA LEU A 78 -3.20 6.16 -13.10
C LEU A 78 -3.22 5.68 -14.55
N ASP A 79 -2.03 5.42 -15.09
CA ASP A 79 -1.88 4.55 -16.26
C ASP A 79 -1.83 3.09 -15.82
N ALA A 80 -2.95 2.38 -15.99
CA ALA A 80 -3.20 1.09 -15.35
C ALA A 80 -2.78 -0.12 -16.20
N SER A 81 -2.53 0.08 -17.50
CA SER A 81 -2.22 -1.01 -18.42
C SER A 81 -1.05 -0.67 -19.33
N ASN A 82 -0.29 -1.69 -19.66
CA ASN A 82 0.76 -1.62 -20.67
C ASN A 82 0.33 -2.16 -22.05
N GLU A 83 -0.96 -2.47 -22.23
CA GLU A 83 -1.57 -3.04 -23.45
C GLU A 83 -2.82 -2.27 -23.89
N ASP A 84 -2.78 -0.95 -23.81
CA ASP A 84 -3.85 0.02 -24.05
C ASP A 84 -3.79 0.70 -25.44
N GLY A 85 -2.77 0.36 -26.24
CA GLY A 85 -2.54 0.86 -27.59
C GLY A 85 -2.93 -0.15 -28.69
N PRO A 86 -2.87 0.28 -29.98
CA PRO A 86 -3.25 -0.56 -31.11
C PRO A 86 -2.49 -1.89 -31.14
N GLY A 87 -3.24 -3.00 -31.14
CA GLY A 87 -2.66 -4.35 -31.15
C GLY A 87 -2.00 -4.78 -29.84
N GLY A 88 -2.35 -4.15 -28.71
CA GLY A 88 -1.79 -4.46 -27.39
C GLY A 88 -0.41 -3.83 -27.14
N ALA A 89 -0.03 -2.82 -27.93
CA ALA A 89 1.14 -2.00 -27.61
C ALA A 89 0.84 -1.08 -26.42
N GLY A 90 1.87 -0.60 -25.71
CA GLY A 90 1.66 0.44 -24.70
C GLY A 90 1.35 1.79 -25.34
N ALA A 91 0.40 2.51 -24.77
CA ALA A 91 0.12 3.93 -24.98
C ALA A 91 0.21 4.66 -23.63
N ILE A 92 -0.08 5.97 -23.63
CA ILE A 92 -0.21 6.73 -22.39
C ILE A 92 -1.70 6.89 -22.14
N ASN A 93 -2.19 6.29 -21.06
CA ASN A 93 -3.61 6.35 -20.68
C ASN A 93 -3.78 6.64 -19.18
N ILE A 94 -3.42 7.86 -18.81
CA ILE A 94 -3.59 8.37 -17.44
C ILE A 94 -5.07 8.71 -17.22
N ALA A 95 -5.76 7.88 -16.44
CA ALA A 95 -7.19 8.01 -16.17
C ALA A 95 -7.53 7.66 -14.71
N ASN A 96 -8.74 7.98 -14.28
CA ASN A 96 -9.23 7.58 -12.96
C ASN A 96 -9.87 6.21 -13.03
N TRP A 97 -9.61 5.40 -12.00
CA TRP A 97 -10.03 4.01 -11.93
C TRP A 97 -10.59 3.68 -10.54
N PRO A 98 -11.57 2.78 -10.41
CA PRO A 98 -12.10 2.35 -9.12
C PRO A 98 -11.14 1.37 -8.43
N VAL A 99 -9.94 1.86 -8.09
CA VAL A 99 -8.85 1.08 -7.50
C VAL A 99 -8.16 1.92 -6.43
N TYR A 100 -7.79 1.29 -5.33
CA TYR A 100 -6.94 1.86 -4.31
C TYR A 100 -5.46 1.49 -4.55
N GLY A 101 -4.54 2.44 -4.39
CA GLY A 101 -3.11 2.20 -4.35
C GLY A 101 -2.63 2.03 -2.90
N MET A 102 -1.91 0.96 -2.62
CA MET A 102 -1.24 0.77 -1.33
C MET A 102 0.08 1.52 -1.32
N TYR A 103 0.38 2.29 -0.28
CA TYR A 103 1.59 3.11 -0.24
C TYR A 103 2.86 2.25 -0.20
N LEU A 104 2.88 1.15 0.57
CA LEU A 104 3.97 0.15 0.59
C LEU A 104 5.36 0.80 0.47
N PRO A 105 5.78 1.60 1.46
CA PRO A 105 7.00 2.37 1.35
C PRO A 105 8.24 1.50 1.57
N ASP A 106 9.18 1.52 0.63
CA ASP A 106 10.49 0.88 0.78
C ASP A 106 11.39 1.84 1.56
N SER A 107 11.91 2.84 0.85
CA SER A 107 12.86 3.81 1.37
C SER A 107 12.17 4.94 2.13
N ILE A 108 12.79 5.35 3.24
CA ILE A 108 12.34 6.47 4.09
C ILE A 108 13.49 7.42 4.42
N ALA A 109 13.21 8.72 4.43
CA ALA A 109 14.09 9.76 4.94
C ALA A 109 13.34 10.73 5.86
N THR A 110 14.06 11.40 6.75
CA THR A 110 13.52 12.45 7.62
C THR A 110 14.08 13.81 7.22
N TYR A 111 13.28 14.87 7.40
CA TYR A 111 13.75 16.25 7.34
C TYR A 111 12.99 17.12 8.34
N GLU A 112 13.55 18.28 8.68
CA GLU A 112 12.92 19.26 9.55
C GLU A 112 12.50 20.50 8.76
N ALA A 113 11.27 20.97 9.00
CA ALA A 113 10.78 22.22 8.46
C ALA A 113 9.84 22.89 9.48
N GLY A 114 10.01 24.20 9.69
CA GLY A 114 9.16 24.95 10.62
C GLY A 114 9.18 24.46 12.08
N GLY A 115 10.23 23.73 12.49
CA GLY A 115 10.32 23.12 13.83
C GLY A 115 9.61 21.78 13.98
N SER A 116 9.11 21.20 12.89
CA SER A 116 8.49 19.87 12.85
C SER A 116 9.35 18.89 12.06
N VAL A 117 9.33 17.61 12.48
CA VAL A 117 9.92 16.50 11.72
C VAL A 117 8.89 15.98 10.72
N TYR A 118 9.35 15.70 9.51
CA TYR A 118 8.59 15.09 8.44
C TYR A 118 9.31 13.86 7.92
N LEU A 119 8.53 12.90 7.43
CA LEU A 119 9.00 11.70 6.78
C LEU A 119 8.76 11.83 5.27
N VAL A 120 9.68 11.34 4.46
CA VAL A 120 9.50 11.20 3.00
C VAL A 120 9.68 9.73 2.67
N THR A 121 8.70 9.13 2.01
CA THR A 121 8.74 7.73 1.58
C THR A 121 8.67 7.60 0.07
N ALA A 122 9.37 6.61 -0.49
CA ALA A 122 9.18 6.16 -1.86
C ALA A 122 8.20 4.98 -1.86
N ASN A 123 7.09 5.10 -2.58
CA ASN A 123 6.01 4.11 -2.57
C ASN A 123 6.23 3.09 -3.69
N GLU A 124 7.13 2.12 -3.44
CA GLU A 124 7.57 1.16 -4.45
C GLU A 124 6.50 0.14 -4.77
N GLY A 125 5.95 -0.52 -3.74
CA GLY A 125 4.91 -1.52 -3.91
C GLY A 125 5.40 -2.91 -4.26
N ASP A 126 6.33 -3.48 -3.49
CA ASP A 126 6.61 -4.91 -3.62
C ASP A 126 5.46 -5.78 -3.07
N SER A 127 5.41 -7.01 -3.57
CA SER A 127 4.43 -8.03 -3.19
C SER A 127 5.10 -9.16 -2.44
N ARG A 128 4.35 -9.89 -1.61
CA ARG A 128 4.91 -11.07 -0.94
C ARG A 128 4.76 -12.32 -1.82
N ASP A 129 5.88 -12.91 -2.21
CA ASP A 129 5.93 -14.16 -2.99
C ASP A 129 6.95 -15.15 -2.38
N TYR A 130 6.52 -16.38 -2.12
CA TYR A 130 7.36 -17.47 -1.66
C TYR A 130 6.77 -18.83 -2.03
N ASP A 131 7.53 -19.91 -1.84
CA ASP A 131 7.06 -21.25 -2.22
C ASP A 131 5.70 -21.59 -1.58
N GLY A 132 4.68 -21.78 -2.43
CA GLY A 132 3.31 -22.06 -2.03
C GLY A 132 2.40 -20.85 -1.76
N PHE A 133 2.87 -19.61 -1.99
CA PHE A 133 2.06 -18.41 -1.86
C PHE A 133 2.52 -17.31 -2.84
N SER A 134 1.58 -16.78 -3.61
CA SER A 134 1.77 -15.56 -4.39
C SER A 134 0.61 -14.62 -4.08
N GLU A 135 0.92 -13.39 -3.73
CA GLU A 135 -0.06 -12.39 -3.33
C GLU A 135 -0.73 -11.71 -4.53
N GLU A 136 -0.06 -11.69 -5.68
CA GLU A 136 -0.51 -10.94 -6.85
C GLU A 136 -1.56 -11.71 -7.65
N GLU A 137 -2.64 -11.03 -8.01
CA GLU A 137 -3.63 -11.51 -8.97
C GLU A 137 -3.92 -10.42 -10.00
N ARG A 138 -4.24 -10.81 -11.24
CA ARG A 138 -4.63 -9.84 -12.26
C ARG A 138 -6.10 -9.53 -12.14
N VAL A 139 -6.50 -8.27 -12.32
CA VAL A 139 -7.92 -7.88 -12.22
C VAL A 139 -8.81 -8.67 -13.18
N LYS A 140 -8.33 -9.06 -14.37
CA LYS A 140 -9.13 -9.88 -15.31
C LYS A 140 -9.39 -11.32 -14.87
N ASP A 141 -8.59 -11.82 -13.94
CA ASP A 141 -8.68 -13.18 -13.40
C ASP A 141 -9.51 -13.23 -12.11
N LEU A 142 -9.93 -12.05 -11.58
CA LEU A 142 -10.80 -11.91 -10.42
C LEU A 142 -12.29 -12.04 -10.77
N THR A 143 -13.08 -12.46 -9.78
CA THR A 143 -14.53 -12.26 -9.79
C THR A 143 -14.81 -10.94 -9.07
N LEU A 144 -15.46 -10.00 -9.76
CA LEU A 144 -15.78 -8.68 -9.21
C LEU A 144 -17.26 -8.62 -8.82
N ASP A 145 -17.57 -8.06 -7.64
CA ASP A 145 -18.94 -7.82 -7.21
C ASP A 145 -19.65 -6.89 -8.23
N PRO A 146 -20.81 -7.29 -8.77
CA PRO A 146 -21.51 -6.50 -9.79
C PRO A 146 -22.16 -5.21 -9.24
N THR A 147 -22.32 -5.07 -7.92
CA THR A 147 -22.81 -3.86 -7.27
C THR A 147 -21.71 -2.81 -7.14
N ALA A 148 -20.51 -3.23 -6.73
CA ALA A 148 -19.31 -2.39 -6.64
C ALA A 148 -18.75 -2.06 -8.02
N PHE A 149 -18.76 -3.03 -8.95
CA PHE A 149 -18.22 -2.92 -10.30
C PHE A 149 -19.28 -3.21 -11.38
N PRO A 150 -20.28 -2.34 -11.59
CA PRO A 150 -21.39 -2.57 -12.53
C PRO A 150 -20.98 -2.67 -14.01
N PHE A 151 -19.72 -2.39 -14.34
CA PHE A 151 -19.15 -2.49 -15.68
C PHE A 151 -17.89 -3.36 -15.71
N SER A 152 -17.84 -4.40 -14.89
CA SER A 152 -16.71 -5.33 -14.75
C SER A 152 -16.17 -5.84 -16.10
N ASP A 153 -17.04 -6.24 -17.04
CA ASP A 153 -16.65 -6.67 -18.39
C ASP A 153 -15.77 -5.66 -19.12
N THR A 154 -16.02 -4.36 -18.94
CA THR A 154 -15.20 -3.29 -19.53
C THR A 154 -13.96 -3.05 -18.70
N LEU A 155 -14.09 -3.00 -17.36
CA LEU A 155 -12.95 -2.78 -16.47
C LEU A 155 -11.89 -3.87 -16.63
N GLN A 156 -12.28 -5.13 -16.81
CA GLN A 156 -11.40 -6.29 -16.91
C GLN A 156 -10.75 -6.47 -18.30
N LEU A 157 -11.03 -5.60 -19.28
CA LEU A 157 -10.32 -5.59 -20.56
C LEU A 157 -8.82 -5.33 -20.35
N ASP A 158 -7.98 -5.94 -21.20
CA ASP A 158 -6.52 -5.78 -21.11
C ASP A 158 -6.10 -4.32 -21.28
N GLU A 159 -6.81 -3.53 -22.11
CA GLU A 159 -6.57 -2.08 -22.27
C GLU A 159 -6.95 -1.21 -21.06
N ASN A 160 -7.70 -1.77 -20.09
CA ASN A 160 -8.18 -1.06 -18.89
C ASN A 160 -7.47 -1.58 -17.63
N LEU A 161 -8.17 -2.27 -16.74
CA LEU A 161 -7.59 -2.82 -15.50
C LEU A 161 -7.13 -4.26 -15.65
N GLY A 162 -7.49 -4.97 -16.72
CA GLY A 162 -7.26 -6.42 -16.83
C GLY A 162 -5.80 -6.86 -16.64
N ARG A 163 -4.85 -5.96 -16.97
CA ARG A 163 -3.40 -6.17 -16.81
C ARG A 163 -2.86 -5.75 -15.44
N LEU A 164 -3.58 -4.90 -14.72
CA LEU A 164 -3.18 -4.42 -13.41
C LEU A 164 -3.15 -5.60 -12.45
N LYS A 165 -2.05 -5.69 -11.69
CA LYS A 165 -1.95 -6.62 -10.56
C LYS A 165 -2.43 -5.95 -9.29
N VAL A 166 -3.18 -6.70 -8.51
CA VAL A 166 -3.72 -6.30 -7.20
C VAL A 166 -3.40 -7.40 -6.18
N THR A 167 -3.47 -7.06 -4.90
CA THR A 167 -3.35 -8.06 -3.84
C THR A 167 -4.59 -8.94 -3.77
N ASN A 168 -4.38 -10.23 -3.54
CA ASN A 168 -5.45 -11.20 -3.25
C ASN A 168 -5.79 -11.32 -1.76
N THR A 169 -5.20 -10.46 -0.92
CA THR A 169 -5.34 -10.50 0.54
C THR A 169 -6.27 -9.42 1.09
N LEU A 170 -6.73 -8.50 0.23
CA LEU A 170 -7.69 -7.44 0.50
C LEU A 170 -8.71 -7.40 -0.65
N GLY A 171 -9.88 -6.80 -0.42
CA GLY A 171 -10.85 -6.51 -1.48
C GLY A 171 -12.18 -7.25 -1.38
N ASP A 172 -12.20 -8.41 -0.72
CA ASP A 172 -13.41 -9.15 -0.35
C ASP A 172 -13.86 -8.68 1.04
N THR A 173 -14.77 -7.69 1.10
CA THR A 173 -15.12 -6.99 2.35
C THR A 173 -16.24 -7.70 3.12
N ASP A 174 -17.01 -8.56 2.47
CA ASP A 174 -18.10 -9.33 3.09
C ASP A 174 -17.86 -10.85 3.15
N SER A 175 -16.71 -11.31 2.65
CA SER A 175 -16.21 -12.69 2.68
C SER A 175 -17.03 -13.68 1.85
N ASP A 176 -17.63 -13.23 0.75
CA ASP A 176 -18.41 -14.08 -0.15
C ASP A 176 -17.60 -14.67 -1.33
N GLY A 177 -16.36 -14.20 -1.51
CA GLY A 177 -15.39 -14.70 -2.47
C GLY A 177 -15.33 -13.92 -3.80
N ASP A 178 -16.15 -12.88 -3.98
CA ASP A 178 -15.88 -11.85 -4.98
C ASP A 178 -15.20 -10.62 -4.37
N TYR A 179 -14.78 -9.68 -5.23
CA TYR A 179 -14.05 -8.48 -4.81
C TYR A 179 -14.97 -7.27 -4.91
N ASP A 180 -15.17 -6.59 -3.79
CA ASP A 180 -15.83 -5.29 -3.65
C ASP A 180 -14.89 -4.13 -3.92
N GLU A 181 -13.60 -4.33 -3.64
CA GLU A 181 -12.55 -3.32 -3.76
C GLU A 181 -11.29 -3.91 -4.38
N LEU A 182 -10.52 -3.07 -5.09
CA LEU A 182 -9.29 -3.47 -5.75
C LEU A 182 -8.12 -2.68 -5.15
N TYR A 183 -7.05 -3.40 -4.79
CA TYR A 183 -5.87 -2.82 -4.11
C TYR A 183 -4.61 -3.08 -4.92
N ALA A 184 -4.15 -2.08 -5.67
CA ALA A 184 -2.92 -2.14 -6.45
C ALA A 184 -1.69 -1.96 -5.58
N PHE A 185 -0.62 -2.64 -5.97
CA PHE A 185 0.70 -2.46 -5.38
C PHE A 185 1.30 -1.11 -5.76
N GLY A 186 1.76 -0.38 -4.75
CA GLY A 186 2.38 0.94 -4.90
C GLY A 186 1.36 2.03 -5.23
N ALA A 187 1.45 3.15 -4.50
CA ALA A 187 0.71 4.37 -4.81
C ALA A 187 1.30 5.14 -6.01
N ARG A 188 2.43 4.65 -6.56
CA ARG A 188 3.20 5.21 -7.70
C ARG A 188 3.60 6.67 -7.48
N SER A 189 3.92 6.99 -6.24
CA SER A 189 4.24 8.32 -5.79
C SER A 189 5.41 8.30 -4.81
N PHE A 190 5.83 9.48 -4.37
CA PHE A 190 6.47 9.63 -3.07
C PHE A 190 5.57 10.47 -2.17
N THR A 191 5.63 10.21 -0.87
CA THR A 191 4.71 10.83 0.09
C THR A 191 5.48 11.52 1.19
N ILE A 192 4.93 12.66 1.64
CA ILE A 192 5.36 13.39 2.82
C ILE A 192 4.37 13.13 3.94
N TRP A 193 4.87 12.65 5.07
CA TRP A 193 4.11 12.39 6.29
C TRP A 193 4.61 13.30 7.41
N ASP A 194 3.75 13.59 8.38
CA ASP A 194 4.23 14.12 9.66
C ASP A 194 4.87 13.01 10.52
N ALA A 195 5.51 13.40 11.63
CA ALA A 195 6.16 12.46 12.54
C ALA A 195 5.24 11.39 13.15
N ASN A 196 3.92 11.59 13.11
CA ASN A 196 2.91 10.63 13.59
C ASN A 196 2.39 9.73 12.47
N GLY A 197 2.88 9.90 11.23
CA GLY A 197 2.43 9.14 10.05
C GLY A 197 1.16 9.68 9.41
N ASN A 198 0.72 10.91 9.73
CA ASN A 198 -0.40 11.52 9.01
C ASN A 198 0.05 12.04 7.65
N LEU A 199 -0.78 11.84 6.61
CA LEU A 199 -0.52 12.35 5.27
C LEU A 199 -0.46 13.89 5.26
N VAL A 200 0.66 14.44 4.78
CA VAL A 200 0.84 15.89 4.58
C VAL A 200 0.70 16.23 3.10
N TRP A 201 1.31 15.43 2.22
CA TRP A 201 1.26 15.63 0.78
C TRP A 201 1.73 14.38 0.02
N ASP A 202 1.20 14.15 -1.18
CA ASP A 202 1.57 13.04 -2.08
C ASP A 202 1.82 13.57 -3.51
N SER A 203 2.73 12.93 -4.25
CA SER A 203 3.25 13.49 -5.52
C SER A 203 2.34 13.41 -6.74
N ALA A 204 1.15 12.81 -6.61
CA ALA A 204 0.27 12.40 -7.71
C ALA A 204 0.85 11.25 -8.55
#